data_AF-A3JJH2-F1
#
_entry.id   AF-A3JJH2-F1
#
_cell.length_a   1.000
_cell.length_b   1.000
_cell.length_c   1.000
_cell.angle_alpha   90.00
_cell.angle_beta   90.00
_cell.angle_gamma   90.00
#
_symmetry.space_group_name_H-M   'P 1'
#
loop_
_entity.id
_entity.type
_entity.pdbx_description
1 polymer ?
#
loop_
_entity_poly.entity_id
_entity_poly.type
_entity_poly.pdbx_seq_one_letter_code
_entity_poly.pdbx_strand_id
1 'polypeptide(L)'
;MTIDRKFEIAAKNPVNGKTYTHKDSLLLCAKDRAVPAALRTYKEECVKLGSNPEHVESIDLLIARVEQYQKDIESKIPDTLGAELERCIGGVGVESE
;
A
#
# COMPACT_ATOMS: atom_id res chain seq x y z
N MET A 1 -4.67 -3.56 17.02
CA MET A 1 -4.60 -4.70 16.07
C MET A 1 -3.76 -4.28 14.89
N THR A 2 -2.71 -5.03 14.56
CA THR A 2 -1.85 -4.75 13.40
C THR A 2 -2.56 -5.14 12.09
N ILE A 3 -2.59 -4.21 11.14
CA ILE A 3 -3.21 -4.39 9.82
C ILE A 3 -2.23 -5.10 8.88
N ASP A 4 -1.05 -4.50 8.66
CA ASP A 4 -0.01 -5.13 7.86
C ASP A 4 0.90 -5.96 8.76
N ARG A 5 0.74 -7.28 8.71
CA ARG A 5 1.60 -8.19 9.47
C ARG A 5 2.86 -8.54 8.69
N LYS A 6 2.85 -8.37 7.37
CA LYS A 6 3.99 -8.73 6.51
C LYS A 6 5.14 -7.73 6.70
N PHE A 7 4.81 -6.44 6.72
CA PHE A 7 5.78 -5.37 6.71
C PHE A 7 5.77 -4.54 8.00
N GLU A 8 6.93 -4.05 8.38
CA GLU A 8 7.04 -2.96 9.35
C GLU A 8 7.05 -1.63 8.59
N ILE A 9 6.06 -0.78 8.87
CA ILE A 9 5.88 0.51 8.21
C ILE A 9 6.16 1.62 9.22
N ALA A 10 6.94 2.61 8.79
CA ALA A 10 7.15 3.88 9.50
C ALA A 10 7.19 5.02 8.48
N ALA A 11 6.02 5.55 8.11
CA ALA A 11 5.87 6.62 7.13
C ALA A 11 5.43 7.92 7.79
N LYS A 12 6.03 9.05 7.39
CA LYS A 12 5.68 10.38 7.91
C LYS A 12 5.19 11.27 6.76
N ASN A 13 4.02 11.88 6.92
CA ASN A 13 3.56 12.92 6.01
C ASN A 13 4.26 14.25 6.37
N PRO A 14 5.08 14.82 5.47
CA PRO A 14 5.87 16.02 5.78
C PRO A 14 5.01 17.30 5.86
N VAL A 15 3.81 17.30 5.29
CA VAL A 15 2.93 18.48 5.24
C VAL A 15 2.19 18.66 6.56
N ASN A 16 1.65 17.59 7.14
CA ASN A 16 0.82 17.65 8.35
C ASN A 16 1.46 16.98 9.58
N GLY A 17 2.65 16.38 9.43
CA GLY A 17 3.38 15.74 10.51
C GLY A 17 2.83 14.38 10.97
N LYS A 18 1.74 13.88 10.38
CA LYS A 18 1.15 12.59 10.77
C LYS A 18 2.10 11.44 10.46
N THR A 19 2.13 10.45 11.35
CA THR A 19 2.87 9.20 11.19
C THR A 19 1.90 8.04 10.97
N TYR A 20 2.27 7.17 10.05
CA TYR A 20 1.53 6.01 9.60
C TYR A 20 2.41 4.77 9.83
N THR A 21 1.82 3.71 10.38
CA THR A 21 2.54 2.49 10.77
C THR A 21 1.79 1.25 10.31
N HIS A 22 2.39 0.07 10.51
CA HIS A 22 1.73 -1.20 10.20
C HIS A 22 0.42 -1.43 10.99
N LYS A 23 0.17 -0.62 12.03
CA LYS A 23 -1.07 -0.64 12.82
C LYS A 23 -2.27 0.01 12.11
N ASP A 24 -2.03 0.92 11.18
CA ASP A 24 -3.08 1.71 10.50
C ASP A 24 -2.90 1.80 8.98
N SER A 25 -1.86 1.15 8.45
CA SER A 25 -1.48 1.23 7.05
C SER A 25 -1.12 -0.15 6.51
N LEU A 26 -1.26 -0.29 5.19
CA LEU A 26 -0.81 -1.45 4.43
C LEU A 26 0.21 -1.00 3.38
N LEU A 27 1.21 -1.83 3.12
CA LEU A 27 2.24 -1.56 2.13
C LEU A 27 1.99 -2.37 0.85
N LEU A 28 1.84 -1.67 -0.27
CA LEU A 28 1.82 -2.26 -1.61
C LEU A 28 3.15 -1.98 -2.31
N CYS A 29 3.84 -3.02 -2.77
CA CYS A 29 5.11 -2.84 -3.48
C CYS A 29 4.85 -2.41 -4.93
N ALA A 30 5.41 -1.27 -5.35
CA ALA A 30 5.16 -0.70 -6.67
C ALA A 30 5.51 -1.63 -7.86
N LYS A 31 6.41 -2.60 -7.66
CA LYS A 31 6.74 -3.62 -8.66
C LYS A 31 5.65 -4.68 -8.86
N ASP A 32 4.71 -4.82 -7.92
CA ASP A 32 3.70 -5.84 -8.02
C ASP A 32 2.65 -5.45 -9.07
N ARG A 33 2.46 -6.31 -10.07
CA ARG A 33 1.55 -6.06 -11.21
C ARG A 33 0.10 -5.81 -10.79
N ALA A 34 -0.29 -6.21 -9.58
CA ALA A 34 -1.62 -5.98 -9.03
C ALA A 34 -1.85 -4.53 -8.57
N VAL A 35 -0.79 -3.76 -8.29
CA VAL A 35 -0.91 -2.43 -7.66
C VAL A 35 -1.68 -1.43 -8.53
N PRO A 36 -1.43 -1.28 -9.85
CA PRO A 36 -2.23 -0.37 -10.67
C PRO A 36 -3.73 -0.66 -10.61
N ALA A 37 -4.12 -1.94 -10.63
CA ALA A 37 -5.52 -2.33 -10.51
C ALA A 37 -6.10 -1.98 -9.14
N ALA A 38 -5.38 -2.27 -8.06
CA ALA A 38 -5.80 -1.93 -6.70
C ALA A 38 -5.98 -0.42 -6.51
N LEU A 39 -5.07 0.39 -7.04
CA LEU A 39 -5.15 1.86 -6.98
C LEU A 39 -6.34 2.41 -7.77
N ARG A 40 -6.66 1.84 -8.94
CA ARG A 40 -7.83 2.23 -9.73
C ARG A 40 -9.13 1.96 -8.97
N THR A 41 -9.27 0.80 -8.34
CA THR A 41 -10.43 0.49 -7.49
C THR A 41 -10.49 1.38 -6.26
N TYR A 42 -9.36 1.62 -5.57
CA TYR A 42 -9.31 2.55 -4.44
C TYR A 42 -9.79 3.95 -4.84
N LYS A 43 -9.35 4.44 -6.01
CA LYS A 43 -9.81 5.72 -6.56
C LYS A 43 -11.33 5.77 -6.75
N GLU A 44 -11.90 4.74 -7.38
CA GLU A 44 -13.35 4.64 -7.61
C GLU A 44 -14.13 4.69 -6.29
N GLU A 45 -13.68 3.99 -5.26
CA GLU A 45 -14.29 4.04 -3.94
C GLU A 45 -14.15 5.42 -3.28
N CYS A 46 -12.98 6.06 -3.36
CA CYS A 46 -12.78 7.42 -2.87
C CYS A 46 -13.75 8.42 -3.52
N VAL A 47 -13.99 8.29 -4.84
CA VAL A 47 -14.96 9.12 -5.57
C VAL A 47 -16.38 8.86 -5.05
N LYS A 48 -16.78 7.60 -4.88
CA LYS A 48 -18.12 7.24 -4.35
C LYS A 48 -18.37 7.78 -2.95
N LEU A 49 -17.33 7.81 -2.11
CA LEU A 49 -17.39 8.34 -0.75
C LEU A 49 -17.36 9.87 -0.67
N GLY A 50 -17.23 10.56 -1.81
CA GLY A 50 -17.17 12.03 -1.84
C GLY A 50 -15.83 12.59 -1.35
N SER A 51 -14.73 11.88 -1.57
CA SER A 51 -13.38 12.41 -1.29
C SER A 51 -13.13 13.70 -2.08
N ASN A 52 -12.29 14.57 -1.54
CA ASN A 52 -12.01 15.84 -2.20
C ASN A 52 -11.31 15.63 -3.58
N PRO A 53 -11.49 16.54 -4.55
CA PRO A 53 -10.95 16.39 -5.89
C PRO A 53 -9.42 16.27 -5.95
N GLU A 54 -8.70 17.02 -5.10
CA GLU A 54 -7.22 16.99 -5.04
C GLU A 54 -6.70 15.60 -4.62
N HIS A 55 -7.43 14.91 -3.73
CA HIS A 55 -7.10 13.55 -3.33
C HIS A 55 -7.25 12.58 -4.50
N VAL A 56 -8.35 12.69 -5.25
CA VAL A 56 -8.59 11.86 -6.44
C VAL A 56 -7.51 12.09 -7.49
N GLU A 57 -7.16 13.36 -7.75
CA GLU A 57 -6.06 13.72 -8.66
C GLU A 57 -4.71 13.16 -8.19
N SER A 58 -4.43 13.22 -6.88
CA SER A 58 -3.20 12.65 -6.32
C SER A 58 -3.09 11.13 -6.55
N ILE A 59 -4.22 10.41 -6.53
CA ILE A 59 -4.26 8.98 -6.81
C ILE A 59 -3.98 8.73 -8.31
N ASP A 60 -4.53 9.53 -9.21
CA ASP A 60 -4.24 9.42 -10.65
C ASP A 60 -2.75 9.64 -10.97
N LEU A 61 -2.14 10.64 -10.33
CA LEU A 61 -0.70 10.88 -10.45
C LEU A 61 0.12 9.70 -9.91
N LEU A 62 -0.32 9.08 -8.81
CA LEU A 62 0.34 7.90 -8.25
C LEU A 62 0.22 6.69 -9.19
N ILE A 63 -0.96 6.43 -9.76
CA ILE A 63 -1.18 5.35 -10.73
C ILE A 63 -0.20 5.49 -11.90
N ALA A 64 -0.13 6.68 -12.51
CA ALA A 64 0.76 6.95 -13.63
C ALA A 64 2.24 6.69 -13.28
N ARG A 65 2.67 7.10 -12.07
CA ARG A 65 4.05 6.86 -11.59
C ARG A 65 4.35 5.38 -11.40
N VAL A 66 3.41 4.61 -10.85
CA VAL A 66 3.57 3.16 -10.66
C VAL A 66 3.61 2.45 -12.01
N GLU A 67 2.72 2.79 -12.94
CA GLU A 67 2.72 2.19 -14.28
C GLU A 67 4.01 2.50 -15.05
N GLN A 68 4.50 3.74 -14.96
CA GLN A 68 5.77 4.11 -15.56
C GLN A 68 6.95 3.35 -14.92
N TYR A 69 6.99 3.26 -13.59
CA TYR A 69 7.99 2.46 -12.88
C TYR A 69 7.98 0.99 -13.32
N GLN A 70 6.80 0.39 -13.47
CA GLN A 70 6.66 -1.01 -13.90
C GLN A 70 7.10 -1.26 -15.34
N LYS A 71 6.95 -0.25 -16.20
CA LYS A 71 7.39 -0.29 -17.59
C LYS A 71 8.91 -0.16 -17.70
N ASP A 72 9.51 0.73 -16.92
CA ASP A 72 10.91 1.11 -17.08
C ASP A 72 11.87 0.26 -16.25
N ILE A 73 11.44 -0.22 -15.08
CA ILE A 73 12.34 -0.87 -14.11
C ILE A 73 11.99 -2.34 -13.94
N GLU A 74 10.89 -2.66 -13.28
CA GLU A 74 10.49 -4.05 -13.05
C GLU A 74 9.00 -4.21 -12.78
N SER A 75 8.47 -5.38 -13.13
CA SER A 75 7.17 -5.83 -12.67
C SER A 75 7.17 -7.32 -12.33
N LYS A 76 6.55 -7.69 -11.21
CA LYS A 76 6.44 -9.07 -10.72
C LYS A 76 5.01 -9.41 -10.36
N ILE A 77 4.65 -10.68 -10.44
CA ILE A 77 3.46 -11.21 -9.79
C ILE A 77 3.74 -11.22 -8.27
N PRO A 78 2.89 -10.59 -7.44
CA PRO A 78 3.06 -10.61 -5.99
C PRO A 78 3.04 -12.04 -5.47
N ASP A 79 3.92 -12.35 -4.52
CA ASP A 79 4.07 -13.67 -3.94
C ASP A 79 4.47 -13.56 -2.45
N THR A 80 4.18 -14.60 -1.67
CA THR A 80 4.53 -14.68 -0.24
C THR A 80 5.36 -15.93 0.00
N LEU A 81 6.59 -15.75 0.50
CA LEU A 81 7.59 -16.83 0.54
C LEU A 81 7.88 -17.31 1.96
N GLY A 82 7.85 -18.64 2.16
CA GLY A 82 8.43 -19.33 3.32
C GLY A 82 8.00 -18.73 4.68
N ALA A 83 8.98 -18.21 5.42
CA ALA A 83 8.79 -17.65 6.76
C ALA A 83 7.84 -16.43 6.81
N GLU A 84 7.55 -15.79 5.68
CA GLU A 84 6.55 -14.71 5.64
C GLU A 84 5.14 -15.21 5.96
N LEU A 85 4.81 -16.46 5.67
CA LEU A 85 3.46 -17.01 5.87
C LEU A 85 3.05 -17.03 7.34
N GLU A 86 3.93 -17.47 8.23
CA GLU A 86 3.65 -17.54 9.67
C GLU A 86 3.42 -16.16 10.27
N ARG A 87 4.20 -15.17 9.82
CA ARG A 87 4.01 -13.78 10.22
C ARG A 87 2.71 -13.19 9.66
N CYS A 88 2.44 -13.38 8.36
CA CYS A 88 1.23 -12.88 7.69
C CYS A 88 -0.07 -13.46 8.26
N ILE A 89 -0.13 -14.77 8.46
CA ILE A 89 -1.35 -15.48 8.88
C ILE A 89 -1.45 -15.52 10.41
N GLY A 90 -0.38 -15.98 11.07
CA GLY A 90 -0.35 -16.24 12.50
C GLY A 90 0.08 -15.05 13.37
N GLY A 91 0.62 -13.97 12.78
CA GLY A 91 1.12 -12.82 13.53
C GLY A 91 2.40 -13.12 14.32
N VAL A 92 3.14 -14.18 13.98
CA VAL A 92 4.38 -14.55 14.67
C VAL A 92 5.40 -13.41 14.60
N GLY A 93 5.87 -12.94 15.76
CA GLY A 93 6.83 -11.83 15.85
C GLY A 93 6.24 -10.45 15.55
N VAL A 94 4.91 -10.31 15.46
CA VAL A 94 4.22 -9.02 15.47
C VAL A 94 3.89 -8.71 16.94
N GLU A 95 4.54 -7.70 17.52
CA GLU A 95 4.33 -7.35 18.93
C GLU A 95 2.84 -7.09 19.19
N SER A 96 2.31 -7.82 20.17
CA SER A 96 0.95 -7.68 20.67
C SER A 96 1.00 -6.70 21.83
N GLU A 97 0.77 -5.42 21.55
CA GLU A 97 0.41 -4.47 22.62
C GLU A 97 -1.07 -4.65 23.01
#